data_AF-A0A2N1KMR0-F1
#
_entry.id   AF-A0A2N1KMR0-F1
#
_cell.length_a   1.000
_cell.length_b   1.000
_cell.length_c   1.000
_cell.angle_alpha   90.00
_cell.angle_beta   90.00
_cell.angle_gamma   90.00
#
_symmetry.space_group_name_H-M   'P 1'
#
loop_
_entity.id
_entity.type
_entity.pdbx_description
1 polymer ?
#
loop_
_entity_poly.entity_id
_entity_poly.type
_entity_poly.pdbx_seq_one_letter_code
_entity_poly.pdbx_strand_id
1 'polypeptide(L)'
;MPVLTILVPSVVNFNAESWNTSIQIPKVAVFPNKVYRKKNNHKFMMTYDVNVKEEELALNIFPDYPIIVVKDNERIQVNNGKVRGVKQLNSFVIRDLNYSFIDESFNNLNGTKLSSGSRLATYDKFDSKVKLAYENNLQYPRDYIYYNIAPTIGNATGSFNSSYAEHLTTIQLVNSDIIKELVDDQITDYDGYPSFADGDLEFIVKVIGINNQNNAVEIVNKWFDVPFLGLVNLYHQNNQWYYGSSTKQYILPTPLELVPWNMQQYGDQIKVVLMEEDATTSYTQSITIGISSTFGFNYSNSIKDGPNFGSNTSNTNNVSSTYSLQVSGGHDMLYDAIIRWDDKILYWDEEAIPGYPNPPFNEHWARTKEFSTGKAIITIEPIPRR
;
A
#
# COMPACT_ATOMS: atom_id res chain seq x y z
N MET A 1 -8.01 14.28 -28.47
CA MET A 1 -6.68 14.84 -28.17
C MET A 1 -5.93 13.82 -27.33
N PRO A 2 -4.67 13.46 -27.64
CA PRO A 2 -3.86 12.74 -26.68
C PRO A 2 -3.67 13.65 -25.46
N VAL A 3 -3.99 13.14 -24.28
CA VAL A 3 -3.71 13.83 -23.02
C VAL A 3 -2.28 13.44 -22.64
N LEU A 4 -1.44 14.43 -22.33
CA LEU A 4 -0.05 14.21 -21.88
C LEU A 4 0.04 14.45 -20.38
N THR A 5 0.96 13.73 -19.74
CA THR A 5 1.33 13.91 -18.34
C THR A 5 2.79 14.31 -18.27
N ILE A 6 3.09 15.27 -17.37
CA ILE A 6 4.46 15.56 -16.94
C ILE A 6 4.66 14.85 -15.60
N LEU A 7 5.50 13.83 -15.61
CA LEU A 7 5.92 13.08 -14.44
C LEU A 7 7.26 13.65 -13.93
N VAL A 8 7.34 13.88 -12.63
CA VAL A 8 8.61 14.12 -11.92
C VAL A 8 8.95 12.82 -11.19
N PRO A 9 9.75 11.93 -11.80
CA PRO A 9 9.98 10.60 -11.24
C PRO A 9 10.82 10.66 -9.97
N SER A 10 10.65 9.67 -9.11
CA SER A 10 11.54 9.44 -7.97
C SER A 10 12.78 8.67 -8.44
N VAL A 11 13.89 9.39 -8.62
CA VAL A 11 15.19 8.84 -9.04
C VAL A 11 16.28 9.12 -8.01
N VAL A 12 17.51 8.72 -8.29
CA VAL A 12 18.64 8.90 -7.35
C VAL A 12 18.85 10.39 -7.12
N ASN A 13 18.76 10.83 -5.86
CA ASN A 13 18.93 12.22 -5.41
C ASN A 13 17.95 13.25 -6.00
N PHE A 14 16.81 12.82 -6.57
CA PHE A 14 15.83 13.74 -7.16
C PHE A 14 14.41 13.16 -7.14
N ASN A 15 13.45 13.94 -6.68
CA ASN A 15 12.01 13.68 -6.75
C ASN A 15 11.22 15.00 -6.64
N ALA A 16 9.90 14.94 -6.74
CA ALA A 16 9.04 16.12 -6.67
C ALA A 16 9.18 16.93 -5.36
N GLU A 17 9.41 16.27 -4.23
CA GLU A 17 9.50 16.91 -2.91
C GLU A 17 10.85 17.58 -2.66
N SER A 18 11.92 17.02 -3.24
CA SER A 18 13.31 17.47 -3.06
C SER A 18 13.79 18.39 -4.18
N TRP A 19 12.99 18.59 -5.24
CA TRP A 19 13.39 19.40 -6.38
C TRP A 19 13.54 20.88 -6.02
N ASN A 20 14.78 21.37 -6.03
CA ASN A 20 15.10 22.77 -5.91
C ASN A 20 15.13 23.45 -7.29
N THR A 21 13.99 23.98 -7.71
CA THR A 21 13.80 24.64 -9.02
C THR A 21 14.69 25.87 -9.25
N SER A 22 15.33 26.43 -8.21
CA SER A 22 16.21 27.59 -8.35
C SER A 22 17.62 27.23 -8.83
N ILE A 23 18.05 25.99 -8.61
CA ILE A 23 19.43 25.55 -8.92
C ILE A 23 19.48 24.26 -9.75
N GLN A 24 18.41 23.47 -9.77
CA GLN A 24 18.32 22.22 -10.51
C GLN A 24 17.51 22.43 -11.79
N ILE A 25 18.20 22.38 -12.94
CA ILE A 25 17.59 22.38 -14.26
C ILE A 25 17.44 20.92 -14.71
N PRO A 26 16.21 20.40 -14.88
CA PRO A 26 16.01 19.02 -15.30
C PRO A 26 16.28 18.84 -16.80
N LYS A 27 16.77 17.66 -17.16
CA LYS A 27 16.62 17.16 -18.53
C LYS A 27 15.16 16.79 -18.77
N VAL A 28 14.69 16.96 -19.99
CA VAL A 28 13.35 16.53 -20.40
C VAL A 28 13.47 15.20 -21.12
N ALA A 29 12.94 14.15 -20.53
CA ALA A 29 12.72 12.87 -21.19
C ALA A 29 11.38 12.88 -21.92
N VAL A 30 11.39 12.43 -23.18
CA VAL A 30 10.15 12.14 -23.91
C VAL A 30 9.98 10.65 -23.93
N PHE A 31 8.98 10.19 -23.19
CA PHE A 31 8.69 8.78 -23.11
C PHE A 31 8.13 8.30 -24.45
N PRO A 32 8.71 7.24 -25.03
CA PRO A 32 8.39 6.86 -26.40
C PRO A 32 6.92 6.43 -26.51
N ASN A 33 6.18 7.06 -27.42
CA ASN A 33 4.85 6.59 -27.78
C ASN A 33 4.92 5.16 -28.38
N LYS A 34 3.78 4.46 -28.49
CA LYS A 34 3.71 3.08 -28.99
C LYS A 34 4.38 2.86 -30.36
N VAL A 35 4.51 3.91 -31.19
CA VAL A 35 5.15 3.84 -32.52
C VAL A 35 6.67 3.85 -32.39
N TYR A 36 7.23 4.76 -31.59
CA TYR A 36 8.68 4.86 -31.37
C TYR A 36 9.21 3.64 -30.59
N ARG A 37 8.39 3.11 -29.68
CA ARG A 37 8.61 1.85 -28.94
C ARG A 37 8.94 0.65 -29.85
N LYS A 38 8.12 0.42 -30.88
CA LYS A 38 8.30 -0.70 -31.85
C LYS A 38 9.59 -0.59 -32.67
N LYS A 39 10.12 0.61 -32.85
CA LYS A 39 11.33 0.85 -33.66
C LYS A 39 12.62 0.58 -32.88
N ASN A 40 12.62 0.83 -31.57
CA ASN A 40 13.81 0.76 -30.72
C ASN A 40 13.83 -0.45 -29.78
N ASN A 41 12.96 -1.45 -29.98
CA ASN A 41 12.78 -2.61 -29.10
C ASN A 41 12.68 -2.21 -27.61
N HIS A 42 12.04 -1.08 -27.29
CA HIS A 42 11.84 -0.57 -25.93
C HIS A 42 13.13 -0.29 -25.12
N LYS A 43 14.29 -0.07 -25.76
CA LYS A 43 15.57 0.01 -25.00
C LYS A 43 15.92 1.39 -24.46
N PHE A 44 15.49 2.46 -25.11
CA PHE A 44 15.93 3.83 -24.83
C PHE A 44 14.79 4.83 -24.91
N MET A 45 14.90 5.91 -24.12
CA MET A 45 14.13 7.15 -24.26
C MET A 45 15.03 8.29 -24.73
N MET A 46 14.46 9.25 -25.44
CA MET A 46 15.19 10.47 -25.82
C MET A 46 15.12 11.48 -24.68
N THR A 47 16.27 12.04 -24.34
CA THR A 47 16.40 13.13 -23.37
C THR A 47 16.95 14.38 -24.04
N TYR A 48 16.50 15.54 -23.56
CA TYR A 48 16.88 16.85 -24.06
C TYR A 48 17.40 17.70 -22.90
N ASP A 49 18.59 18.27 -23.07
CA ASP A 49 19.14 19.25 -22.12
C ASP A 49 18.67 20.68 -22.42
N VAL A 50 19.14 21.65 -21.64
CA VAL A 50 18.83 23.09 -21.81
C VAL A 50 19.25 23.65 -23.17
N ASN A 51 20.20 23.01 -23.86
CA ASN A 51 20.69 23.39 -25.17
C ASN A 51 20.00 22.62 -26.30
N VAL A 52 18.96 21.84 -25.99
CA VAL A 52 18.25 20.96 -26.93
C VAL A 52 19.16 19.87 -27.51
N LYS A 53 20.21 19.51 -26.78
CA LYS A 53 21.06 18.38 -27.17
C LYS A 53 20.32 17.08 -26.88
N GLU A 54 20.21 16.26 -27.92
CA GLU A 54 19.59 14.93 -27.86
C GLU A 54 20.57 13.89 -27.31
N GLU A 55 20.12 13.14 -26.31
CA GLU A 55 20.86 12.00 -25.73
C GLU A 55 19.92 10.82 -25.50
N GLU A 56 20.37 9.62 -25.88
CA GLU A 56 19.66 8.37 -25.57
C GLU A 56 19.93 7.97 -24.12
N LEU A 57 18.86 7.72 -23.37
CA LEU A 57 18.92 7.17 -22.02
C LEU A 57 18.30 5.78 -22.01
N ALA A 58 19.07 4.78 -21.58
CA ALA A 58 18.56 3.42 -21.47
C ALA A 58 17.52 3.31 -20.34
N LEU A 59 16.45 2.55 -20.57
CA LEU A 59 15.34 2.47 -19.62
C LEU A 59 15.71 1.79 -18.29
N ASN A 60 16.78 0.98 -18.26
CA ASN A 60 17.32 0.33 -17.07
C ASN A 60 18.26 1.17 -16.22
N ILE A 61 18.64 2.35 -16.72
CA ILE A 61 19.61 3.20 -16.05
C ILE A 61 18.83 4.27 -15.30
N PHE A 62 18.96 4.27 -13.99
CA PHE A 62 18.40 5.34 -13.16
C PHE A 62 19.26 6.60 -13.27
N PRO A 63 18.65 7.73 -13.65
CA PRO A 63 19.32 9.02 -13.58
C PRO A 63 19.72 9.35 -12.15
N ASP A 64 20.91 9.91 -11.99
CA ASP A 64 21.40 10.56 -10.76
C ASP A 64 21.35 12.10 -10.88
N TYR A 65 20.60 12.60 -11.85
CA TYR A 65 20.41 14.01 -12.16
C TYR A 65 18.93 14.37 -12.28
N PRO A 66 18.56 15.66 -12.09
CA PRO A 66 17.20 16.15 -12.30
C PRO A 66 16.65 15.79 -13.68
N ILE A 67 15.48 15.16 -13.70
CA ILE A 67 14.82 14.72 -14.94
C ILE A 67 13.30 14.86 -14.82
N ILE A 68 12.64 15.28 -15.88
CA ILE A 68 11.17 15.25 -15.99
C ILE A 68 10.78 14.42 -17.20
N VAL A 69 9.69 13.68 -17.10
CA VAL A 69 9.23 12.74 -18.12
C VAL A 69 7.91 13.23 -18.70
N VAL A 70 7.85 13.36 -20.03
CA VAL A 70 6.61 13.61 -20.75
C VAL A 70 6.10 12.28 -21.30
N LYS A 71 4.97 11.79 -20.77
CA LYS A 71 4.32 10.53 -21.19
C LYS A 71 2.86 10.74 -21.57
N ASP A 72 2.26 9.71 -22.20
CA ASP A 72 0.82 9.64 -22.39
C ASP A 72 0.12 9.59 -21.02
N ASN A 73 -1.07 10.17 -20.91
CA ASN A 73 -1.83 10.22 -19.67
C ASN A 73 -2.68 8.96 -19.47
N GLU A 74 -2.53 8.30 -18.32
CA GLU A 74 -3.24 7.07 -17.94
C GLU A 74 -4.38 7.31 -16.93
N ARG A 75 -4.50 8.52 -16.36
CA ARG A 75 -5.38 8.80 -15.20
C ARG A 75 -6.56 9.72 -15.52
N ILE A 76 -6.59 10.34 -16.71
CA ILE A 76 -7.58 11.31 -17.14
C ILE A 76 -8.21 10.84 -18.46
N GLN A 77 -9.53 10.70 -18.46
CA GLN A 77 -10.31 10.37 -19.65
C GLN A 77 -11.08 11.57 -20.19
N VAL A 78 -11.34 11.56 -21.51
CA VAL A 78 -12.15 12.58 -22.19
C VAL A 78 -13.57 12.04 -22.39
N ASN A 79 -14.55 12.71 -21.80
CA ASN A 79 -15.96 12.38 -21.91
C ASN A 79 -16.56 13.11 -23.12
N ASN A 80 -16.76 12.41 -24.23
CA ASN A 80 -17.32 12.97 -25.48
C ASN A 80 -18.86 13.18 -25.46
N GLY A 81 -19.50 13.14 -24.30
CA GLY A 81 -20.95 13.34 -24.14
C GLY A 81 -21.35 14.80 -23.95
N LYS A 82 -22.43 15.26 -24.60
CA LYS A 82 -23.12 16.50 -24.22
C LYS A 82 -23.80 16.28 -22.87
N VAL A 83 -23.25 16.84 -21.78
CA VAL A 83 -23.88 16.72 -20.46
C VAL A 83 -24.26 18.09 -19.89
N ARG A 84 -25.55 18.23 -19.62
CA ARG A 84 -26.16 19.29 -18.82
C ARG A 84 -25.73 19.13 -17.36
N GLY A 85 -25.01 20.11 -16.83
CA GLY A 85 -25.20 20.65 -15.48
C GLY A 85 -25.27 19.69 -14.28
N VAL A 86 -24.47 18.62 -14.22
CA VAL A 86 -24.24 17.90 -12.96
C VAL A 86 -22.78 18.10 -12.56
N LYS A 87 -22.56 18.78 -11.43
CA LYS A 87 -21.24 18.85 -10.78
C LYS A 87 -20.86 17.44 -10.32
N GLN A 88 -20.15 16.69 -11.16
CA GLN A 88 -19.38 15.55 -10.69
C GLN A 88 -18.09 16.09 -10.06
N LEU A 89 -17.79 15.66 -8.83
CA LEU A 89 -16.66 16.16 -8.03
C LEU A 89 -15.28 15.93 -8.70
N ASN A 90 -15.20 15.06 -9.71
CA ASN A 90 -13.97 14.68 -10.40
C ASN A 90 -13.93 15.09 -11.87
N SER A 91 -14.78 16.04 -12.32
CA SER A 91 -14.79 16.49 -13.72
C SER A 91 -14.40 17.95 -13.88
N PHE A 92 -13.65 18.25 -14.94
CA PHE A 92 -13.23 19.60 -15.30
C PHE A 92 -13.37 19.82 -16.82
N VAL A 93 -13.61 21.07 -17.22
CA VAL A 93 -13.87 21.42 -18.63
C VAL A 93 -12.70 22.21 -19.18
N ILE A 94 -12.09 21.74 -20.25
CA ILE A 94 -11.07 22.49 -21.01
C ILE A 94 -11.49 22.51 -22.47
N ARG A 95 -11.64 23.72 -23.04
CA ARG A 95 -11.94 23.93 -24.47
C ARG A 95 -13.12 23.06 -24.96
N ASP A 96 -14.24 23.11 -24.23
CA ASP A 96 -15.49 22.39 -24.51
C ASP A 96 -15.42 20.85 -24.45
N LEU A 97 -14.30 20.30 -23.99
CA LEU A 97 -14.16 18.88 -23.65
C LEU A 97 -14.28 18.69 -22.14
N ASN A 98 -15.07 17.70 -21.73
CA ASN A 98 -15.17 17.27 -20.35
C ASN A 98 -14.08 16.24 -20.07
N TYR A 99 -13.27 16.48 -19.05
CA TYR A 99 -12.28 15.57 -18.54
C TYR A 99 -12.74 15.05 -17.19
N SER A 100 -12.39 13.82 -16.85
CA SER A 100 -12.52 13.31 -15.49
C SER A 100 -11.34 12.43 -15.13
N PHE A 101 -10.97 12.42 -13.85
CA PHE A 101 -10.12 11.34 -13.36
C PHE A 101 -10.87 10.01 -13.50
N ILE A 102 -10.13 8.94 -13.78
CA ILE A 102 -10.70 7.58 -13.84
C ILE A 102 -11.14 7.11 -12.43
N ASP A 103 -10.48 7.59 -11.38
CA ASP A 103 -10.81 7.35 -9.98
C ASP A 103 -10.60 8.62 -9.12
N GLU A 104 -11.24 8.68 -7.95
CA GLU A 104 -11.10 9.77 -6.99
C GLU A 104 -9.70 9.81 -6.34
N SER A 105 -9.03 8.67 -6.21
CA SER A 105 -7.66 8.58 -5.66
C SER A 105 -6.67 9.47 -6.42
N PHE A 106 -6.86 9.63 -7.73
CA PHE A 106 -5.97 10.40 -8.59
C PHE A 106 -6.17 11.92 -8.54
N ASN A 107 -7.23 12.41 -7.89
CA ASN A 107 -7.55 13.84 -7.87
C ASN A 107 -6.70 14.64 -6.88
N ASN A 108 -5.90 13.97 -6.03
CA ASN A 108 -5.01 14.55 -5.00
C ASN A 108 -5.67 15.59 -4.07
N LEU A 109 -7.01 15.68 -4.03
CA LEU A 109 -7.75 16.62 -3.19
C LEU A 109 -7.72 16.21 -1.71
N ASN A 110 -7.55 14.91 -1.44
CA ASN A 110 -7.46 14.34 -0.10
C ASN A 110 -6.01 14.14 0.38
N GLY A 111 -5.06 14.86 -0.23
CA GLY A 111 -3.61 14.62 -0.15
C GLY A 111 -3.09 14.19 1.23
N THR A 112 -2.69 12.92 1.33
CA THR A 112 -1.77 12.46 2.36
C THR A 112 -0.37 12.91 1.99
N LYS A 113 0.22 13.84 2.76
CA LYS A 113 1.62 14.22 2.60
C LYS A 113 2.51 12.98 2.76
N LEU A 114 3.29 12.68 1.74
CA LEU A 114 4.24 11.58 1.72
C LEU A 114 5.52 12.00 2.46
N SER A 115 5.57 11.95 3.80
CA SER A 115 6.86 11.93 4.49
C SER A 115 7.64 10.65 4.18
N SER A 116 8.52 10.69 3.18
CA SER A 116 9.49 9.64 2.88
C SER A 116 10.43 9.41 4.07
N GLY A 117 10.33 8.26 4.72
CA GLY A 117 11.25 7.88 5.78
C GLY A 117 11.09 6.42 6.18
N SER A 118 12.17 5.65 6.15
CA SER A 118 12.16 4.29 6.67
C SER A 118 11.98 4.31 8.20
N ARG A 119 10.75 4.12 8.69
CA ARG A 119 10.54 3.77 10.11
C ARG A 119 10.87 2.30 10.39
N LEU A 120 12.10 2.03 10.80
CA LEU A 120 12.18 1.16 11.97
C LEU A 120 11.31 1.81 13.05
N ALA A 121 10.28 1.11 13.50
CA ALA A 121 9.34 1.69 14.43
C ALA A 121 10.04 1.84 15.78
N THR A 122 10.45 3.07 16.10
CA THR A 122 10.84 3.43 17.46
C THR A 122 9.74 2.96 18.39
N TYR A 123 10.07 2.14 19.40
CA TYR A 123 9.09 1.60 20.35
C TYR A 123 8.19 2.72 20.88
N ASP A 124 8.77 3.90 21.14
CA ASP A 124 8.05 5.06 21.64
C ASP A 124 6.91 5.56 20.74
N LYS A 125 6.95 5.28 19.44
CA LYS A 125 5.93 5.70 18.47
C LYS A 125 4.68 4.81 18.47
N PHE A 126 4.71 3.65 19.11
CA PHE A 126 3.52 2.80 19.26
C PHE A 126 2.50 3.41 20.22
N ASP A 127 1.22 3.15 19.95
CA ASP A 127 0.14 3.54 20.84
C ASP A 127 0.30 2.88 22.22
N SER A 128 -0.06 3.63 23.26
CA SER A 128 0.03 3.18 24.65
C SER A 128 -0.69 1.85 24.91
N LYS A 129 -1.83 1.58 24.24
CA LYS A 129 -2.54 0.32 24.41
C LYS A 129 -1.80 -0.86 23.79
N VAL A 130 -1.13 -0.65 22.65
CA VAL A 130 -0.33 -1.69 21.99
C VAL A 130 0.86 -2.07 22.86
N LYS A 131 1.55 -1.06 23.43
CA LYS A 131 2.66 -1.25 24.37
C LYS A 131 2.21 -2.02 25.61
N LEU A 132 1.15 -1.55 26.28
CA LEU A 132 0.62 -2.21 27.47
C LEU A 132 0.18 -3.65 27.19
N ALA A 133 -0.43 -3.91 26.03
CA ALA A 133 -0.80 -5.27 25.65
C ALA A 133 0.40 -6.20 25.49
N TYR A 134 1.51 -5.68 24.96
CA TYR A 134 2.77 -6.40 24.82
C TYR A 134 3.46 -6.62 26.17
N GLU A 135 3.65 -5.55 26.97
CA GLU A 135 4.30 -5.59 28.29
C GLU A 135 3.58 -6.55 29.26
N ASN A 136 2.25 -6.60 29.21
CA ASN A 136 1.44 -7.51 30.03
C ASN A 136 1.26 -8.90 29.39
N ASN A 137 1.92 -9.16 28.25
CA ASN A 137 1.82 -10.39 27.47
C ASN A 137 0.37 -10.86 27.24
N LEU A 138 -0.53 -9.93 26.94
CA LEU A 138 -1.96 -10.23 26.77
C LEU A 138 -2.15 -11.23 25.63
N GLN A 139 -2.85 -12.34 25.88
CA GLN A 139 -3.12 -13.37 24.87
C GLN A 139 -3.95 -12.82 23.70
N TYR A 140 -4.84 -11.87 23.97
CA TYR A 140 -5.74 -11.26 22.99
C TYR A 140 -5.56 -9.74 22.99
N PRO A 141 -4.50 -9.19 22.37
CA PRO A 141 -4.21 -7.75 22.40
C PRO A 141 -5.37 -6.89 21.88
N ARG A 142 -6.09 -7.37 20.86
CA ARG A 142 -7.23 -6.66 20.26
C ARG A 142 -8.43 -6.51 21.19
N ASP A 143 -8.58 -7.38 22.19
CA ASP A 143 -9.59 -7.18 23.24
C ASP A 143 -9.31 -5.92 24.06
N TYR A 144 -8.05 -5.69 24.41
CA TYR A 144 -7.67 -4.50 25.16
C TYR A 144 -7.76 -3.23 24.30
N ILE A 145 -7.37 -3.33 23.03
CA ILE A 145 -7.37 -2.19 22.12
C ILE A 145 -8.80 -1.76 21.76
N TYR A 146 -9.61 -2.68 21.25
CA TYR A 146 -10.96 -2.41 20.76
C TYR A 146 -12.04 -2.48 21.83
N TYR A 147 -11.84 -3.16 22.96
CA TYR A 147 -12.86 -3.29 24.02
C TYR A 147 -12.35 -2.87 25.40
N ASN A 148 -11.08 -2.49 25.57
CA ASN A 148 -10.48 -2.21 26.88
C ASN A 148 -10.54 -3.41 27.86
N ILE A 149 -10.67 -4.63 27.33
CA ILE A 149 -10.75 -5.86 28.13
C ILE A 149 -9.35 -6.41 28.35
N ALA A 150 -8.95 -6.48 29.61
CA ALA A 150 -7.73 -7.10 30.09
C ALA A 150 -7.96 -7.54 31.54
N PRO A 151 -8.43 -8.78 31.78
CA PRO A 151 -8.78 -9.24 33.13
C PRO A 151 -7.60 -9.22 34.10
N THR A 152 -6.38 -9.38 33.60
CA THR A 152 -5.12 -9.31 34.37
C THR A 152 -4.88 -7.95 35.04
N ILE A 153 -5.48 -6.88 34.51
CA ILE A 153 -5.39 -5.52 35.04
C ILE A 153 -6.77 -4.97 35.47
N GLY A 154 -7.74 -5.87 35.73
CA GLY A 154 -9.02 -5.54 36.37
C GLY A 154 -10.18 -5.18 35.44
N ASN A 155 -9.99 -5.23 34.11
CA ASN A 155 -11.05 -4.92 33.14
C ASN A 155 -11.58 -6.19 32.49
N ALA A 156 -12.78 -6.64 32.88
CA ALA A 156 -13.38 -7.86 32.36
C ALA A 156 -14.37 -7.64 31.21
N THR A 157 -14.93 -6.43 31.07
CA THR A 157 -15.96 -6.13 30.06
C THR A 157 -15.67 -4.80 29.35
N GLY A 158 -16.29 -4.59 28.20
CA GLY A 158 -16.23 -3.30 27.53
C GLY A 158 -16.98 -3.23 26.20
N SER A 159 -17.27 -2.00 25.78
CA SER A 159 -17.92 -1.69 24.51
C SER A 159 -16.89 -1.55 23.39
N PHE A 160 -17.33 -1.81 22.16
CA PHE A 160 -16.51 -1.60 20.98
C PHE A 160 -16.05 -0.13 20.86
N ASN A 161 -14.75 0.06 20.69
CA ASN A 161 -14.11 1.35 20.49
C ASN A 161 -13.70 1.51 19.01
N SER A 162 -14.54 2.23 18.26
CA SER A 162 -14.28 2.54 16.86
C SER A 162 -13.27 3.67 16.64
N SER A 163 -12.60 4.15 17.70
CA SER A 163 -11.53 5.15 17.63
C SER A 163 -10.18 4.54 17.23
N TYR A 164 -10.11 3.22 17.14
CA TYR A 164 -8.98 2.48 16.57
C TYR A 164 -9.40 1.81 15.28
N ALA A 165 -8.43 1.60 14.39
CA ALA A 165 -8.59 0.77 13.21
C ALA A 165 -7.29 0.03 12.90
N GLU A 166 -7.39 -1.10 12.21
CA GLU A 166 -6.23 -1.75 11.60
C GLU A 166 -5.71 -0.84 10.49
N HIS A 167 -4.40 -0.69 10.40
CA HIS A 167 -3.72 0.10 9.37
C HIS A 167 -2.62 -0.73 8.72
N LEU A 168 -2.50 -0.65 7.40
CA LEU A 168 -1.29 -1.11 6.72
C LEU A 168 -0.17 -0.09 6.96
N THR A 169 0.95 -0.54 7.53
CA THR A 169 2.07 0.33 7.90
C THR A 169 3.28 0.13 7.00
N THR A 170 3.58 -1.10 6.59
CA THR A 170 4.69 -1.41 5.66
C THR A 170 4.30 -2.43 4.61
N ILE A 171 5.06 -2.42 3.51
CA ILE A 171 5.02 -3.41 2.44
C ILE A 171 6.44 -3.71 1.97
N GLN A 172 6.74 -4.98 1.71
CA GLN A 172 7.97 -5.45 1.12
C GLN A 172 7.66 -6.55 0.12
N LEU A 173 8.30 -6.55 -1.05
CA LEU A 173 8.24 -7.70 -1.96
C LEU A 173 9.15 -8.81 -1.46
N VAL A 174 8.71 -10.07 -1.57
CA VAL A 174 9.50 -11.23 -1.11
C VAL A 174 10.82 -11.35 -1.88
N ASN A 175 10.83 -11.01 -3.16
CA ASN A 175 12.04 -10.95 -3.99
C ASN A 175 11.87 -9.91 -5.12
N SER A 176 12.97 -9.55 -5.76
CA SER A 176 12.98 -8.51 -6.79
C SER A 176 12.39 -8.98 -8.13
N ASP A 177 12.23 -10.27 -8.40
CA ASP A 177 11.64 -10.74 -9.67
C ASP A 177 10.14 -10.45 -9.74
N ILE A 178 9.45 -10.40 -8.61
CA ILE A 178 8.04 -10.02 -8.52
C ILE A 178 7.80 -8.64 -9.15
N ILE A 179 8.79 -7.74 -9.08
CA ILE A 179 8.68 -6.40 -9.66
C ILE A 179 8.51 -6.42 -11.18
N LYS A 180 8.98 -7.49 -11.85
CA LYS A 180 8.84 -7.68 -13.29
C LYS A 180 7.44 -8.18 -13.65
N GLU A 181 6.77 -8.82 -12.69
CA GLU A 181 5.38 -9.24 -12.83
C GLU A 181 4.47 -8.02 -12.69
N LEU A 182 4.69 -7.17 -11.68
CA LEU A 182 3.86 -5.99 -11.38
C LEU A 182 3.81 -4.90 -12.44
N VAL A 183 4.52 -5.07 -13.57
CA VAL A 183 4.60 -4.06 -14.63
C VAL A 183 4.35 -4.77 -15.96
N ASP A 184 3.09 -5.15 -16.19
CA ASP A 184 2.61 -5.87 -17.39
C ASP A 184 2.76 -5.01 -18.69
N ASP A 185 2.82 -3.69 -18.55
CA ASP A 185 2.68 -2.76 -19.66
C ASP A 185 4.00 -2.40 -20.40
N GLN A 186 4.76 -3.42 -20.81
CA GLN A 186 5.80 -3.39 -21.88
C GLN A 186 6.89 -2.30 -21.84
N ILE A 187 7.03 -1.52 -20.77
CA ILE A 187 8.18 -0.65 -20.58
C ILE A 187 9.11 -1.30 -19.57
N THR A 188 9.51 -2.51 -19.94
CA THR A 188 10.62 -3.17 -19.30
C THR A 188 11.90 -2.86 -20.06
N ASP A 189 13.00 -2.79 -19.32
CA ASP A 189 14.32 -2.82 -19.92
C ASP A 189 14.61 -4.17 -20.59
N TYR A 190 15.85 -4.35 -21.07
CA TYR A 190 16.26 -5.62 -21.68
C TYR A 190 16.12 -6.84 -20.74
N ASP A 191 16.14 -6.63 -19.42
CA ASP A 191 16.13 -7.65 -18.38
C ASP A 191 14.75 -7.83 -17.71
N GLY A 192 13.71 -7.13 -18.20
CA GLY A 192 12.35 -7.24 -17.69
C GLY A 192 12.02 -6.28 -16.53
N TYR A 193 12.91 -5.36 -16.16
CA TYR A 193 12.65 -4.40 -15.07
C TYR A 193 11.95 -3.15 -15.57
N PRO A 194 11.05 -2.55 -14.77
CA PRO A 194 10.32 -1.36 -15.18
C PRO A 194 11.22 -0.17 -15.49
N SER A 195 10.67 0.90 -16.06
CA SER A 195 11.39 2.15 -16.21
C SER A 195 11.03 3.13 -15.08
N PHE A 196 12.00 3.89 -14.59
CA PHE A 196 11.75 5.01 -13.66
C PHE A 196 10.74 6.04 -14.20
N ALA A 197 10.52 6.04 -15.51
CA ALA A 197 9.59 6.91 -16.21
C ALA A 197 8.13 6.43 -16.18
N ASP A 198 7.85 5.28 -15.59
CA ASP A 198 6.48 4.77 -15.52
C ASP A 198 5.68 5.45 -14.39
N GLY A 199 6.32 5.64 -13.23
CA GLY A 199 5.73 6.31 -12.08
C GLY A 199 5.87 5.50 -10.80
N ASP A 200 5.00 5.83 -9.85
CA ASP A 200 4.81 5.05 -8.63
C ASP A 200 3.85 3.89 -8.94
N LEU A 201 3.99 2.77 -8.22
CA LEU A 201 3.09 1.61 -8.34
C LEU A 201 1.82 1.86 -7.53
N GLU A 202 0.67 1.64 -8.14
CA GLU A 202 -0.64 1.73 -7.50
C GLU A 202 -1.06 0.36 -6.95
N PHE A 203 -1.41 0.30 -5.66
CA PHE A 203 -1.86 -0.93 -5.02
C PHE A 203 -3.27 -0.84 -4.47
N ILE A 204 -3.99 -1.95 -4.54
CA ILE A 204 -5.30 -2.14 -3.89
C ILE A 204 -5.17 -3.15 -2.76
N VAL A 205 -5.64 -2.75 -1.58
CA VAL A 205 -5.89 -3.63 -0.44
C VAL A 205 -7.38 -3.86 -0.31
N LYS A 206 -7.80 -5.12 -0.38
CA LYS A 206 -9.18 -5.52 -0.07
C LYS A 206 -9.21 -6.22 1.28
N VAL A 207 -9.92 -5.62 2.23
CA VAL A 207 -10.18 -6.22 3.55
C VAL A 207 -11.50 -6.95 3.48
N ILE A 208 -11.48 -8.25 3.77
CA ILE A 208 -12.61 -9.15 3.65
C ILE A 208 -12.97 -9.69 5.04
N GLY A 209 -14.23 -9.55 5.41
CA GLY A 209 -14.81 -10.10 6.64
C GLY A 209 -16.15 -10.77 6.38
N ILE A 210 -16.60 -11.63 7.31
CA ILE A 210 -17.95 -12.21 7.30
C ILE A 210 -18.80 -11.45 8.31
N ASN A 211 -19.94 -10.90 7.89
CA ASN A 211 -20.85 -10.23 8.82
C ASN A 211 -21.73 -11.26 9.55
N ASN A 212 -21.65 -11.27 10.89
CA ASN A 212 -22.38 -12.18 11.77
C ASN A 212 -23.92 -12.12 11.62
N GLN A 213 -24.48 -10.98 11.21
CA GLN A 213 -25.94 -10.79 11.15
C GLN A 213 -26.58 -11.51 9.95
N ASN A 214 -25.86 -11.59 8.83
CA ASN A 214 -26.40 -12.09 7.57
C ASN A 214 -25.50 -13.14 6.88
N ASN A 215 -24.36 -13.49 7.49
CA ASN A 215 -23.32 -14.37 6.93
C ASN A 215 -22.79 -13.92 5.55
N ALA A 216 -23.00 -12.65 5.19
CA ALA A 216 -22.51 -12.10 3.93
C ALA A 216 -21.03 -11.75 4.04
N VAL A 217 -20.32 -11.88 2.92
CA VAL A 217 -18.96 -11.38 2.79
C VAL A 217 -19.02 -9.88 2.57
N GLU A 218 -18.36 -9.12 3.45
CA GLU A 218 -18.18 -7.67 3.32
C GLU A 218 -16.74 -7.37 2.88
N ILE A 219 -16.60 -6.40 1.98
CA ILE A 219 -15.31 -6.03 1.38
C ILE A 219 -15.13 -4.52 1.47
N VAL A 220 -14.00 -4.10 2.02
CA VAL A 220 -13.54 -2.71 2.02
C VAL A 220 -12.32 -2.63 1.12
N ASN A 221 -12.39 -1.80 0.08
CA ASN A 221 -11.27 -1.52 -0.80
C ASN A 221 -10.53 -0.26 -0.33
N LYS A 222 -9.20 -0.31 -0.36
CA LYS A 222 -8.31 0.80 -0.03
C LYS A 222 -7.19 0.85 -1.06
N TRP A 223 -6.79 2.05 -1.44
CA TRP A 223 -5.74 2.29 -2.43
C TRP A 223 -4.57 3.00 -1.78
N PHE A 224 -3.37 2.71 -2.26
CA PHE A 224 -2.16 3.42 -1.87
C PHE A 224 -1.08 3.30 -2.94
N ASP A 225 -0.23 4.32 -3.01
CA ASP A 225 0.86 4.38 -3.98
C ASP A 225 2.19 4.07 -3.29
N VAL A 226 3.07 3.39 -4.01
CA VAL A 226 4.43 3.11 -3.56
C VAL A 226 5.41 3.51 -4.66
N PRO A 227 6.35 4.43 -4.37
CA PRO A 227 7.43 4.73 -5.28
C PRO A 227 8.24 3.48 -5.58
N PHE A 228 8.59 3.32 -6.83
CA PHE A 228 9.37 2.19 -7.31
C PHE A 228 10.63 1.92 -6.47
N LEU A 229 11.42 2.98 -6.22
CA LEU A 229 12.63 2.93 -5.40
C LEU A 229 12.40 2.68 -3.90
N GLY A 230 11.13 2.72 -3.48
CA GLY A 230 10.68 2.30 -2.17
C GLY A 230 10.75 0.79 -1.96
N LEU A 231 10.58 -0.01 -3.01
CA LEU A 231 10.51 -1.48 -2.92
C LEU A 231 11.80 -2.21 -3.34
N VAL A 232 12.71 -1.55 -4.05
CA VAL A 232 13.94 -2.18 -4.54
C VAL A 232 15.21 -1.41 -4.17
N ASN A 233 16.31 -2.14 -4.02
CA ASN A 233 17.64 -1.56 -3.96
C ASN A 233 18.18 -1.27 -5.36
N LEU A 234 19.04 -0.27 -5.46
CA LEU A 234 19.86 -0.05 -6.65
C LEU A 234 21.30 -0.41 -6.32
N TYR A 235 22.06 -0.83 -7.33
CA TYR A 235 23.51 -0.95 -7.26
C TYR A 235 24.18 -0.01 -8.26
N HIS A 236 25.40 0.40 -7.97
CA HIS A 236 26.16 1.33 -8.79
C HIS A 236 27.31 0.59 -9.48
N GLN A 237 27.37 0.66 -10.80
CA GLN A 237 28.43 0.06 -11.62
C GLN A 237 28.72 0.97 -12.82
N ASN A 238 29.98 1.11 -13.23
CA ASN A 238 30.37 1.90 -14.41
C ASN A 238 29.80 3.34 -14.42
N ASN A 239 29.70 3.98 -13.26
CA ASN A 239 29.14 5.33 -13.08
C ASN A 239 27.64 5.44 -13.46
N GLN A 240 26.90 4.34 -13.31
CA GLN A 240 25.48 4.21 -13.61
C GLN A 240 24.77 3.41 -12.50
N TRP A 241 23.49 3.71 -12.29
CA TRP A 241 22.65 3.04 -11.30
C TRP A 241 21.72 2.03 -11.97
N TYR A 242 21.69 0.81 -11.43
CA TYR A 242 20.93 -0.33 -11.94
C TYR A 242 20.11 -1.01 -10.85
N TYR A 243 19.15 -1.84 -11.25
CA TYR A 243 18.30 -2.66 -10.38
C TYR A 243 19.07 -3.68 -9.56
N GLY A 244 19.01 -3.57 -8.24
CA GLY A 244 19.52 -4.58 -7.32
C GLY A 244 18.61 -5.81 -7.22
N SER A 245 19.21 -6.94 -6.85
CA SER A 245 18.49 -8.21 -6.64
C SER A 245 17.79 -8.33 -5.28
N SER A 246 17.81 -7.26 -4.47
CA SER A 246 17.24 -7.25 -3.12
C SER A 246 16.14 -6.21 -2.99
N THR A 247 15.12 -6.56 -2.21
CA THR A 247 13.96 -5.70 -1.96
C THR A 247 14.16 -4.89 -0.69
N LYS A 248 13.38 -3.82 -0.55
CA LYS A 248 13.30 -2.97 0.63
C LYS A 248 11.92 -3.10 1.25
N GLN A 249 11.86 -2.99 2.57
CA GLN A 249 10.62 -2.70 3.26
C GLN A 249 10.30 -1.21 3.07
N TYR A 250 9.26 -0.94 2.30
CA TYR A 250 8.70 0.39 2.15
C TYR A 250 7.73 0.68 3.30
N ILE A 251 7.81 1.88 3.82
CA ILE A 251 7.05 2.29 4.98
C ILE A 251 6.13 3.41 4.53
N LEU A 252 4.84 3.17 4.70
CA LEU A 252 3.83 4.12 4.25
C LEU A 252 4.01 5.41 5.04
N PRO A 253 4.19 6.56 4.36
CA PRO A 253 4.38 7.83 5.03
C PRO A 253 3.23 8.21 5.98
N THR A 254 2.02 7.85 5.57
CA THR A 254 0.83 7.84 6.42
C THR A 254 0.29 6.41 6.42
N PRO A 255 0.21 5.74 7.57
CA PRO A 255 -0.44 4.43 7.66
C PRO A 255 -1.82 4.44 7.01
N LEU A 256 -2.10 3.43 6.19
CA LEU A 256 -3.35 3.34 5.45
C LEU A 256 -4.43 2.74 6.35
N GLU A 257 -5.40 3.54 6.78
CA GLU A 257 -6.55 3.06 7.57
C GLU A 257 -7.35 2.01 6.77
N LEU A 258 -7.39 0.79 7.28
CA LEU A 258 -8.10 -0.34 6.68
C LEU A 258 -9.54 -0.41 7.20
N VAL A 259 -9.72 -0.92 8.43
CA VAL A 259 -11.04 -1.10 9.05
C VAL A 259 -10.97 -1.03 10.59
N PRO A 260 -11.97 -0.44 11.26
CA PRO A 260 -12.18 -0.66 12.69
C PRO A 260 -12.75 -2.06 12.92
N TRP A 261 -12.05 -2.91 13.67
CA TRP A 261 -12.40 -4.32 13.77
C TRP A 261 -13.34 -4.62 14.94
N ASN A 262 -14.65 -4.65 14.66
CA ASN A 262 -15.66 -5.10 15.60
C ASN A 262 -15.78 -6.64 15.57
N MET A 263 -15.27 -7.33 16.59
CA MET A 263 -15.33 -8.79 16.69
C MET A 263 -16.77 -9.34 16.76
N GLN A 264 -17.73 -8.58 17.30
CA GLN A 264 -19.15 -8.99 17.29
C GLN A 264 -19.70 -9.10 15.86
N GLN A 265 -19.23 -8.23 14.97
CA GLN A 265 -19.67 -8.13 13.58
C GLN A 265 -18.86 -9.03 12.66
N TYR A 266 -17.53 -9.02 12.78
CA TYR A 266 -16.60 -9.66 11.82
C TYR A 266 -15.95 -10.95 12.33
N GLY A 267 -16.14 -11.28 13.61
CA GLY A 267 -15.58 -12.46 14.25
C GLY A 267 -14.08 -12.32 14.51
N ASP A 268 -13.40 -13.46 14.65
CA ASP A 268 -12.01 -13.57 15.10
C ASP A 268 -10.96 -13.51 14.00
N GLN A 269 -11.35 -13.43 12.73
CA GLN A 269 -10.38 -13.20 11.65
C GLN A 269 -10.95 -12.38 10.50
N ILE A 270 -10.05 -11.62 9.88
CA ILE A 270 -10.25 -10.94 8.60
C ILE A 270 -9.18 -11.40 7.63
N LYS A 271 -9.47 -11.25 6.33
CA LYS A 271 -8.52 -11.54 5.27
C LYS A 271 -8.17 -10.27 4.53
N VAL A 272 -6.91 -10.13 4.14
CA VAL A 272 -6.43 -9.01 3.34
C VAL A 272 -5.92 -9.56 2.02
N VAL A 273 -6.42 -9.01 0.92
CA VAL A 273 -5.96 -9.32 -0.45
C VAL A 273 -5.23 -8.12 -0.98
N LEU A 274 -4.03 -8.34 -1.53
CA LEU A 274 -3.19 -7.31 -2.10
C LEU A 274 -3.04 -7.52 -3.61
N MET A 275 -3.21 -6.46 -4.37
CA MET A 275 -3.02 -6.41 -5.82
C MET A 275 -2.30 -5.13 -6.19
N GLU A 276 -1.53 -5.18 -7.27
CA GLU A 276 -1.13 -4.01 -8.04
C GLU A 276 -2.23 -3.68 -9.07
N GLU A 277 -2.49 -2.39 -9.30
CA GLU A 277 -3.56 -1.93 -10.18
C GLU A 277 -3.07 -1.54 -11.59
N ASP A 278 -3.13 -2.47 -12.54
CA ASP A 278 -3.04 -2.09 -13.95
C ASP A 278 -4.41 -1.67 -14.54
N ALA A 279 -4.51 -0.38 -14.91
CA ALA A 279 -5.72 0.24 -15.49
C ALA A 279 -5.91 -0.01 -17.00
N THR A 280 -4.99 -0.67 -17.71
CA THR A 280 -4.94 -0.59 -19.18
C THR A 280 -5.46 -1.82 -19.94
N THR A 281 -5.61 -2.99 -19.29
CA THR A 281 -6.04 -4.21 -20.00
C THR A 281 -7.51 -4.59 -19.76
N SER A 282 -8.17 -5.12 -20.80
CA SER A 282 -9.60 -5.44 -20.80
C SER A 282 -9.91 -6.90 -20.44
N TYR A 283 -9.10 -7.52 -19.58
CA TYR A 283 -9.31 -8.89 -19.13
C TYR A 283 -10.09 -8.92 -17.81
N THR A 284 -10.89 -9.97 -17.61
CA THR A 284 -11.54 -10.21 -16.31
C THR A 284 -11.12 -11.58 -15.81
N GLN A 285 -10.41 -11.61 -14.68
CA GLN A 285 -10.09 -12.84 -13.98
C GLN A 285 -11.04 -13.05 -12.80
N SER A 286 -11.55 -14.26 -12.64
CA SER A 286 -12.35 -14.66 -11.49
C SER A 286 -11.51 -15.49 -10.53
N ILE A 287 -11.19 -14.93 -9.36
CA ILE A 287 -10.40 -15.58 -8.32
C ILE A 287 -11.32 -15.97 -7.16
N THR A 288 -11.31 -17.24 -6.76
CA THR A 288 -12.09 -17.69 -5.60
C THR A 288 -11.26 -17.59 -4.33
N ILE A 289 -11.74 -16.79 -3.39
CA ILE A 289 -11.11 -16.54 -2.09
C ILE A 289 -11.99 -17.16 -1.00
N GLY A 290 -11.42 -18.09 -0.23
CA GLY A 290 -12.09 -18.66 0.94
C GLY A 290 -11.81 -17.83 2.19
N ILE A 291 -12.82 -17.63 3.03
CA ILE A 291 -12.69 -17.02 4.36
C ILE A 291 -13.57 -17.79 5.35
N SER A 292 -13.11 -17.88 6.60
CA SER A 292 -13.95 -18.30 7.72
C SER A 292 -13.89 -17.26 8.83
N SER A 293 -14.79 -17.31 9.80
CA SER A 293 -14.66 -16.56 11.04
C SER A 293 -15.44 -17.25 12.13
N THR A 294 -14.97 -17.10 13.36
CA THR A 294 -15.63 -17.60 14.57
C THR A 294 -16.30 -16.44 15.29
N PHE A 295 -17.57 -16.60 15.67
CA PHE A 295 -18.34 -15.62 16.42
C PHE A 295 -18.64 -16.12 17.82
N GLY A 296 -18.38 -15.30 18.83
CA GLY A 296 -18.75 -15.58 20.22
C GLY A 296 -20.11 -15.00 20.58
N PHE A 297 -20.82 -15.67 21.51
CA PHE A 297 -22.09 -15.18 22.07
C PHE A 297 -21.93 -14.46 23.42
N ASN A 298 -20.74 -13.97 23.74
CA ASN A 298 -20.38 -13.27 24.96
C ASN A 298 -20.67 -11.75 24.89
N TYR A 299 -21.81 -11.37 24.31
CA TYR A 299 -22.22 -9.97 24.15
C TYR A 299 -23.59 -9.74 24.76
N SER A 300 -23.72 -8.70 25.59
CA SER A 300 -24.99 -8.22 26.13
C SER A 300 -25.12 -6.73 25.84
N ASN A 301 -26.16 -6.31 25.11
CA ASN A 301 -26.36 -4.91 24.70
C ASN A 301 -25.10 -4.28 24.07
N SER A 302 -24.41 -5.02 23.19
CA SER A 302 -23.14 -4.61 22.54
C SER A 302 -21.97 -4.36 23.50
N ILE A 303 -22.07 -4.83 24.74
CA ILE A 303 -20.96 -4.91 25.69
C ILE A 303 -20.41 -6.32 25.63
N LYS A 304 -19.11 -6.44 25.32
CA LYS A 304 -18.39 -7.70 25.31
C LYS A 304 -18.04 -8.11 26.75
N ASP A 305 -18.20 -9.39 27.05
CA ASP A 305 -17.87 -10.00 28.34
C ASP A 305 -16.71 -10.99 28.21
N GLY A 306 -15.60 -10.68 28.87
CA GLY A 306 -14.40 -11.51 28.89
C GLY A 306 -13.55 -11.45 27.61
N PRO A 307 -12.31 -11.97 27.70
CA PRO A 307 -11.39 -12.04 26.57
C PRO A 307 -11.87 -13.09 25.55
N ASN A 308 -11.50 -12.89 24.28
CA ASN A 308 -11.85 -13.72 23.13
C ASN A 308 -13.36 -13.98 23.04
N PHE A 309 -13.79 -15.24 23.23
CA PHE A 309 -15.20 -15.64 23.23
C PHE A 309 -15.81 -15.76 24.64
N GLY A 310 -15.16 -15.16 25.65
CA GLY A 310 -15.60 -15.19 27.04
C GLY A 310 -15.23 -16.49 27.75
N SER A 311 -15.85 -16.70 28.92
CA SER A 311 -15.57 -17.82 29.82
C SER A 311 -16.17 -19.17 29.39
N ASN A 312 -17.03 -19.19 28.37
CA ASN A 312 -17.73 -20.39 27.90
C ASN A 312 -17.48 -20.63 26.40
N THR A 313 -16.35 -21.28 26.08
CA THR A 313 -15.88 -21.55 24.71
C THR A 313 -16.80 -22.48 23.89
N SER A 314 -17.81 -23.09 24.51
CA SER A 314 -18.82 -23.90 23.82
C SER A 314 -19.87 -23.08 23.06
N ASN A 315 -19.95 -21.77 23.33
CA ASN A 315 -20.90 -20.86 22.68
C ASN A 315 -20.17 -20.04 21.60
N THR A 316 -19.70 -20.74 20.57
CA THR A 316 -19.21 -20.10 19.35
C THR A 316 -19.95 -20.63 18.13
N ASN A 317 -19.95 -19.84 17.06
CA ASN A 317 -20.43 -20.26 15.75
C ASN A 317 -19.32 -20.04 14.72
N ASN A 318 -18.95 -21.10 14.01
CA ASN A 318 -17.97 -21.04 12.93
C ASN A 318 -18.71 -20.88 11.61
N VAL A 319 -18.42 -19.80 10.89
CA VAL A 319 -18.99 -19.56 9.56
C VAL A 319 -17.86 -19.57 8.54
N SER A 320 -18.06 -20.23 7.42
CA SER A 320 -17.16 -20.20 6.26
C SER A 320 -17.93 -19.75 5.02
N SER A 321 -17.25 -19.00 4.17
CA SER A 321 -17.79 -18.50 2.92
C SER A 321 -16.71 -18.44 1.86
N THR A 322 -17.12 -18.50 0.59
CA THR A 322 -16.26 -18.27 -0.56
C THR A 322 -16.76 -17.05 -1.31
N TYR A 323 -15.81 -16.24 -1.77
CA TYR A 323 -16.06 -15.05 -2.56
C TYR A 323 -15.31 -15.14 -3.87
N SER A 324 -16.00 -14.88 -4.99
CA SER A 324 -15.36 -14.76 -6.30
C SER A 324 -15.02 -13.30 -6.55
N LEU A 325 -13.74 -12.97 -6.45
CA LEU A 325 -13.18 -11.69 -6.83
C LEU A 325 -13.14 -11.61 -8.36
N GLN A 326 -13.92 -10.69 -8.93
CA GLN A 326 -13.76 -10.28 -10.31
C GLN A 326 -12.71 -9.18 -10.35
N VAL A 327 -11.60 -9.45 -11.00
CA VAL A 327 -10.48 -8.54 -11.21
C VAL A 327 -10.60 -8.08 -12.66
N SER A 328 -10.98 -6.82 -12.88
CA SER A 328 -11.11 -6.23 -14.22
C SER A 328 -9.89 -5.38 -14.51
N GLY A 329 -9.02 -5.81 -15.41
CA GLY A 329 -7.70 -5.19 -15.58
C GLY A 329 -6.59 -6.23 -15.68
N GLY A 330 -5.36 -5.73 -15.78
CA GLY A 330 -4.13 -6.52 -15.75
C GLY A 330 -3.61 -6.71 -14.34
N HIS A 331 -4.43 -6.42 -13.32
CA HIS A 331 -4.00 -6.34 -11.93
C HIS A 331 -3.18 -7.57 -11.52
N ASP A 332 -1.96 -7.32 -11.09
CA ASP A 332 -1.10 -8.39 -10.61
C ASP A 332 -1.47 -8.76 -9.19
N MET A 333 -1.84 -10.03 -9.00
CA MET A 333 -2.14 -10.55 -7.68
C MET A 333 -0.86 -10.70 -6.87
N LEU A 334 -0.81 -10.02 -5.72
CA LEU A 334 0.15 -10.31 -4.66
C LEU A 334 -0.43 -11.30 -3.63
N TYR A 335 -1.62 -11.84 -3.88
CA TYR A 335 -2.37 -12.83 -3.08
C TYR A 335 -2.88 -12.29 -1.74
N ASP A 336 -3.12 -13.16 -0.76
CA ASP A 336 -3.86 -12.85 0.46
C ASP A 336 -3.17 -13.32 1.74
N ALA A 337 -3.46 -12.62 2.84
CA ALA A 337 -3.03 -12.95 4.18
C ALA A 337 -4.24 -13.00 5.14
N ILE A 338 -4.18 -13.87 6.14
CA ILE A 338 -5.17 -13.95 7.22
C ILE A 338 -4.61 -13.23 8.44
N ILE A 339 -5.44 -12.38 9.03
CA ILE A 339 -5.16 -11.68 10.28
C ILE A 339 -6.15 -12.20 11.30
N ARG A 340 -5.64 -12.63 12.45
CA ARG A 340 -6.44 -13.18 13.55
C ARG A 340 -6.53 -12.21 14.70
N TRP A 341 -7.60 -12.32 15.45
CA TRP A 341 -7.89 -11.49 16.60
C TRP A 341 -6.83 -11.62 17.69
N ASP A 342 -6.29 -12.83 17.83
CA ASP A 342 -5.26 -13.22 18.80
C ASP A 342 -3.82 -13.02 18.29
N ASP A 343 -3.62 -12.56 17.06
CA ASP A 343 -2.29 -12.22 16.58
C ASP A 343 -1.66 -11.15 17.47
N LYS A 344 -0.47 -11.45 17.98
CA LYS A 344 0.38 -10.47 18.69
C LYS A 344 0.72 -9.34 17.72
N ILE A 345 0.73 -8.12 18.22
CA ILE A 345 1.04 -6.93 17.41
C ILE A 345 2.54 -6.65 17.47
N LEU A 346 3.09 -6.58 18.68
CA LEU A 346 4.52 -6.52 18.94
C LEU A 346 5.03 -7.91 19.34
N TYR A 347 6.19 -8.29 18.82
CA TYR A 347 6.85 -9.56 19.13
C TYR A 347 8.09 -9.39 19.99
N TRP A 348 8.75 -8.25 19.83
CA TRP A 348 10.05 -8.02 20.43
C TRP A 348 10.35 -6.53 20.44
N ASP A 349 11.01 -6.09 21.49
CA ASP A 349 11.58 -4.77 21.68
C ASP A 349 13.02 -4.89 22.22
N GLU A 350 13.86 -3.92 21.87
CA GLU A 350 15.24 -3.86 22.38
C GLU A 350 15.62 -2.41 22.67
N GLU A 351 15.95 -2.15 23.94
CA GLU A 351 16.51 -0.87 24.36
C GLU A 351 17.88 -0.66 23.73
N ALA A 352 18.14 0.54 23.21
CA ALA A 352 19.45 0.89 22.68
C ALA A 352 20.49 0.83 23.81
N ILE A 353 21.47 -0.07 23.69
CA ILE A 353 22.61 -0.14 24.62
C ILE A 353 23.67 0.88 24.17
N PRO A 354 23.99 1.91 24.98
CA PRO A 354 25.02 2.89 24.61
C PRO A 354 26.38 2.19 24.39
N GLY A 355 26.90 2.25 23.16
CA GLY A 355 28.24 1.74 22.82
C GLY A 355 28.30 0.39 22.08
N TYR A 356 27.16 -0.23 21.73
CA TYR A 356 27.13 -1.43 20.88
C TYR A 356 26.94 -1.07 19.38
N PRO A 357 27.70 -1.69 18.44
CA PRO A 357 27.72 -1.30 17.03
C PRO A 357 26.51 -1.79 16.20
N ASN A 358 25.52 -2.41 16.83
CA ASN A 358 24.23 -2.72 16.20
C ASN A 358 23.17 -2.82 17.31
N PRO A 359 22.03 -2.13 17.18
CA PRO A 359 21.49 -1.51 15.97
C PRO A 359 21.94 -0.05 15.78
N PRO A 360 21.73 0.56 14.59
CA PRO A 360 22.27 1.88 14.20
C PRO A 360 21.70 3.10 14.95
N PHE A 361 20.97 2.92 16.05
CA PHE A 361 20.14 3.97 16.63
C PHE A 361 20.32 4.05 18.16
N ASN A 362 20.47 5.26 18.68
CA ASN A 362 20.34 5.57 20.11
C ASN A 362 18.88 5.53 20.59
N GLU A 363 18.00 4.77 19.91
CA GLU A 363 16.55 4.78 20.13
C GLU A 363 16.04 3.36 20.44
N HIS A 364 15.11 3.25 21.40
CA HIS A 364 14.39 2.01 21.70
C HIS A 364 13.54 1.61 20.48
N TRP A 365 13.67 0.37 19.99
CA TRP A 365 13.04 -0.09 18.77
C TRP A 365 12.26 -1.39 18.99
N ALA A 366 11.27 -1.64 18.13
CA ALA A 366 10.40 -2.81 18.24
C ALA A 366 10.15 -3.48 16.89
N ARG A 367 9.79 -4.76 16.91
CA ARG A 367 9.32 -5.54 15.76
C ARG A 367 7.85 -5.86 15.87
N THR A 368 7.13 -5.63 14.79
CA THR A 368 5.71 -5.94 14.65
C THR A 368 5.47 -7.26 13.92
N LYS A 369 4.22 -7.73 13.96
CA LYS A 369 3.78 -8.88 13.19
C LYS A 369 3.87 -8.61 11.69
N GLU A 370 4.59 -9.47 11.01
CA GLU A 370 4.61 -9.54 9.56
C GLU A 370 3.64 -10.61 9.06
N PHE A 371 2.90 -10.26 8.00
CA PHE A 371 1.97 -11.12 7.30
C PHE A 371 2.48 -11.32 5.88
N SER A 372 2.78 -12.56 5.51
CA SER A 372 3.09 -12.90 4.12
C SER A 372 1.78 -13.12 3.36
N THR A 373 1.65 -12.45 2.22
CA THR A 373 0.62 -12.77 1.22
C THR A 373 1.08 -13.87 0.29
N GLY A 374 2.38 -14.19 0.27
CA GLY A 374 3.03 -15.12 -0.67
C GLY A 374 3.97 -14.42 -1.63
N LYS A 375 3.61 -13.20 -2.09
CA LYS A 375 4.45 -12.33 -2.92
C LYS A 375 4.90 -11.05 -2.20
N ALA A 376 4.15 -10.60 -1.20
CA ALA A 376 4.53 -9.50 -0.34
C ALA A 376 4.57 -9.94 1.13
N ILE A 377 5.32 -9.16 1.91
CA ILE A 377 5.30 -9.14 3.36
C ILE A 377 4.74 -7.77 3.75
N ILE A 378 3.67 -7.76 4.51
CA ILE A 378 3.01 -6.55 5.00
C ILE A 378 2.97 -6.54 6.52
N THR A 379 2.90 -5.35 7.11
CA THR A 379 2.63 -5.18 8.55
C THR A 379 1.31 -4.45 8.73
N ILE A 380 0.50 -4.96 9.65
CA ILE A 380 -0.82 -4.39 9.96
C ILE A 380 -0.92 -4.17 11.46
N GLU A 381 -1.23 -2.93 11.84
CA GLU A 381 -1.19 -2.47 13.21
C GLU A 381 -2.48 -1.72 13.56
N PRO A 382 -3.05 -1.93 14.75
CA PRO A 382 -4.14 -1.10 15.23
C PRO A 382 -3.61 0.26 15.70
N ILE A 383 -4.09 1.34 15.08
CA ILE A 383 -3.68 2.72 15.34
C ILE A 383 -4.93 3.58 15.63
N PRO A 384 -4.86 4.57 16.53
CA PRO A 384 -5.91 5.56 16.69
C PRO A 384 -6.24 6.26 15.37
N ARG A 385 -7.52 6.35 15.06
CA ARG A 385 -8.03 7.01 13.86
C ARG A 385 -7.87 8.53 14.01
N ARG A 386 -7.52 9.21 12.93
CA ARG A 386 -7.30 10.68 12.90
C ARG A 386 -8.51 11.44 12.42
#